data_AF-A0A3M1BB24-F1
#
_entry.id   AF-A0A3M1BB24-F1
#
_cell.length_a   1.000
_cell.length_b   1.000
_cell.length_c   1.000
_cell.angle_alpha   90.00
_cell.angle_beta   90.00
_cell.angle_gamma   90.00
#
_symmetry.space_group_name_H-M   'P 1'
#
loop_
_entity.id
_entity.type
_entity.pdbx_description
1 polymer ?
#
loop_
_entity_poly.entity_id
_entity_poly.type
_entity_poly.pdbx_seq_one_letter_code
_entity_poly.pdbx_strand_id
1 'polypeptide(L)' 'MGDPSVSVVVRAYNEAKHIGRLLTGIARQTLDDVEVIVVDSGSTDATP' A
#
# COMPACT_ATOMS: atom_id res chain seq x y z
N MET A 1 11.29 -18.89 -2.75
CA MET A 1 10.69 -17.54 -2.65
C MET A 1 11.52 -16.83 -1.60
N GLY A 2 12.30 -15.82 -2.01
CA GLY A 2 13.14 -15.06 -1.09
C GLY A 2 12.31 -14.01 -0.35
N ASP A 3 12.87 -13.46 0.72
CA ASP A 3 12.29 -12.31 1.41
C ASP A 3 12.27 -11.10 0.46
N PRO A 4 11.24 -10.22 0.55
CA PRO A 4 11.20 -9.03 -0.28
C PRO A 4 12.37 -8.11 0.03
N SER A 5 12.93 -7.48 -0.99
CA SER A 5 14.00 -6.50 -0.85
C SER A 5 13.59 -5.30 -0.01
N VAL A 6 12.32 -4.90 -0.09
CA VAL A 6 11.72 -3.81 0.71
C VAL A 6 10.25 -4.13 1.02
N SER A 7 9.84 -3.92 2.27
CA SER A 7 8.42 -3.89 2.67
C SER A 7 7.97 -2.45 2.92
N VAL A 8 6.90 -2.03 2.24
CA VAL A 8 6.27 -0.71 2.41
C VAL A 8 5.01 -0.87 3.25
N VAL A 9 5.03 -0.33 4.47
CA VAL A 9 3.87 -0.36 5.37
C VAL A 9 3.10 0.94 5.25
N VAL A 10 1.84 0.85 4.82
CA VAL A 10 0.93 1.99 4.66
C VAL A 10 -0.17 1.88 5.71
N ARG A 11 -0.20 2.79 6.68
CA ARG A 11 -1.38 2.94 7.55
C ARG A 11 -2.43 3.79 6.84
N ALA A 12 -3.67 3.33 6.83
CA ALA A 12 -4.78 4.04 6.20
C ALA A 12 -5.96 4.18 7.18
N TYR A 13 -6.67 5.32 7.09
CA TYR A 13 -7.94 5.56 7.77
C TYR A 13 -8.76 6.53 6.91
N ASN A 14 -9.85 6.05 6.32
CA ASN A 14 -10.71 6.83 5.44
C ASN A 14 -10.01 7.49 4.23
N GLU A 15 -9.17 6.71 3.54
CA GLU A 15 -8.34 7.09 2.40
C GLU A 15 -8.86 6.58 1.04
N ALA A 16 -10.15 6.25 0.91
CA ALA A 16 -10.72 5.72 -0.34
C ALA A 16 -10.41 6.57 -1.59
N LYS A 17 -10.22 7.89 -1.40
CA LYS A 17 -9.89 8.84 -2.47
C LYS A 17 -8.43 8.79 -2.94
N HIS A 18 -7.51 8.30 -2.11
CA HIS A 18 -6.07 8.46 -2.33
C HIS A 18 -5.31 7.13 -2.37
N ILE A 19 -5.80 6.10 -1.69
CA ILE A 19 -5.10 4.81 -1.56
C ILE A 19 -4.78 4.18 -2.93
N GLY A 20 -5.70 4.24 -3.90
CA GLY A 20 -5.46 3.72 -5.25
C GLY A 20 -4.33 4.43 -6.00
N ARG A 21 -4.23 5.76 -5.86
CA ARG A 21 -3.14 6.54 -6.47
C ARG A 21 -1.80 6.19 -5.82
N LEU A 22 -1.77 6.04 -4.50
CA LEU A 22 -0.58 5.64 -3.77
C LEU A 22 -0.08 4.27 -4.23
N LEU A 23 -0.94 3.26 -4.25
CA LEU A 23 -0.60 1.90 -4.67
C LEU A 23 -0.11 1.87 -6.12
N THR A 24 -0.75 2.63 -7.02
CA THR A 24 -0.30 2.79 -8.41
C THR A 24 1.11 3.40 -8.49
N GLY A 25 1.43 4.35 -7.61
CA GLY A 25 2.76 4.96 -7.55
C GLY A 25 3.84 4.00 -7.07
N ILE A 26 3.52 3.17 -6.06
CA ILE A 26 4.41 2.13 -5.56
C ILE A 26 4.66 1.06 -6.63
N ALA A 27 3.62 0.62 -7.34
CA ALA A 27 3.72 -0.37 -8.41
C ALA A 27 4.52 0.10 -9.66
N ARG A 28 4.84 1.40 -9.76
CA ARG A 28 5.60 2.00 -10.87
C ARG A 28 7.06 2.31 -10.51
N GLN A 29 7.52 1.94 -9.32
CA GLN A 29 8.92 2.12 -8.95
C GLN A 29 9.83 1.23 -9.81
N THR A 30 11.11 1.56 -9.87
CA THR A 30 12.12 0.80 -10.63
C THR A 30 12.59 -0.47 -9.90
N LEU A 31 12.16 -0.68 -8.66
CA LEU A 31 12.43 -1.88 -7.87
C LEU A 31 11.20 -2.78 -7.91
N ASP A 32 11.34 -3.98 -8.48
CA ASP A 32 10.21 -4.91 -8.69
C ASP A 32 9.88 -5.76 -7.45
N ASP A 33 10.87 -6.00 -6.59
CA ASP A 33 10.77 -6.91 -5.43
C ASP A 33 10.32 -6.16 -4.17
N VAL A 34 9.08 -5.66 -4.19
CA VAL A 34 8.47 -4.86 -3.12
C VAL A 34 7.23 -5.54 -2.58
N GLU A 35 7.16 -5.70 -1.26
CA GLU A 35 5.95 -6.07 -0.54
C GLU A 35 5.22 -4.81 -0.07
N VAL A 36 3.90 -4.76 -0.23
CA VAL A 36 3.08 -3.65 0.25
C VAL A 36 2.07 -4.16 1.26
N ILE A 37 2.14 -3.64 2.49
CA ILE A 37 1.26 -4.00 3.60
C ILE A 37 0.39 -2.79 3.91
N VAL A 38 -0.92 -2.88 3.64
CA VAL A 38 -1.90 -1.86 4.03
C VAL A 38 -2.50 -2.23 5.38
N VAL A 39 -2.33 -1.35 6.36
CA VAL A 39 -2.89 -1.48 7.71
C VAL A 39 -4.05 -0.52 7.85
N ASP A 40 -5.27 -1.03 7.68
CA ASP A 40 -6.48 -0.28 7.96
C ASP A 40 -6.61 -0.02 9.47
N SER A 41 -6.83 1.25 9.83
CA SER A 41 -6.98 1.71 11.21
C SER A 41 -8.45 1.90 11.60
N GLY A 42 -9.35 1.08 11.04
CA GLY A 42 -10.78 1.08 11.32
C GLY A 42 -11.57 2.04 10.43
N SER A 43 -11.26 2.06 9.13
CA SER A 43 -11.97 2.90 8.17
C SER A 43 -13.47 2.61 8.14
N THR A 44 -14.27 3.65 7.93
CA THR A 44 -15.72 3.60 7.76
C THR A 44 -16.15 3.96 6.32
N ASP A 45 -15.20 4.19 5.43
CA ASP A 45 -15.39 4.38 4.00
C ASP A 45 -14.90 3.16 3.19
N ALA A 46 -14.74 3.32 1.88
CA ALA A 46 -14.27 2.28 0.96
C ALA A 46 -12.73 2.23 0.84
N THR A 47 -12.01 2.37 1.96
CA THR A 47 -10.54 2.26 1.97
C THR A 47 -10.05 0.80 1.77
N PRO A 48 -10.59 -0.20 2.47
CA PRO A 48 -10.28 -1.62 2.22
C PRO A 48 -11.01 -2.18 1.00
#